data_AF-A0A7Z7AWW2-F1
#
_entry.id   AF-A0A7Z7AWW2-F1
#
_cell.length_a   1.000
_cell.length_b   1.000
_cell.length_c   1.000
_cell.angle_alpha   90.00
_cell.angle_beta   90.00
_cell.angle_gamma   90.00
#
_symmetry.space_group_name_H-M   'P 1'
#
loop_
_entity.id
_entity.type
_entity.pdbx_description
1 polymer ?
#
loop_
_entity_poly.entity_id
_entity_poly.type
_entity_poly.pdbx_seq_one_letter_code
_entity_poly.pdbx_strand_id
1 'polypeptide(L)'
;MEICIIMINILIGRIISSESNKLTFPKLSNTRYPASIYAKGVTFLERKMTTIGVITRGKYGNRLIETILTKTDLEVVQTAVPEILPDFIDEPEEFLERLNIDTSVFDSNIVITYSLHPDLTVAIAHMAGKAGVKALIIPGGASKAPVVELEGISKKYGMLIEVEDICCTLEAKTETEELCKYLSIPELEVDIDKGIISSVKVLCGAPCGSTWHMAKELVGIKVEDAPAKAGLLIQQYPCRAVRGGPGGIHESGDIHKKAIEDAIKRKKEN
;
A
#
# COMPACT_ATOMS: atom_id res chain seq x y z
N MET A 1 40.68 -38.00 31.12
CA MET A 1 39.92 -37.05 31.95
C MET A 1 38.88 -36.41 31.05
N GLU A 2 37.79 -37.01 30.56
CA GLU A 2 36.94 -38.13 31.00
C GLU A 2 36.67 -38.15 32.49
N ILE A 3 35.55 -37.55 32.88
CA ILE A 3 34.51 -38.01 33.82
C ILE A 3 33.56 -36.81 34.03
N CYS A 4 32.41 -36.84 33.35
CA CYS A 4 31.11 -36.36 33.86
C CYS A 4 30.05 -36.60 32.77
N ILE A 5 29.66 -37.86 32.64
CA ILE A 5 28.41 -38.30 32.01
C ILE A 5 27.62 -39.00 33.13
N ILE A 6 26.29 -38.88 33.10
CA ILE A 6 25.27 -39.71 33.79
C ILE A 6 24.96 -39.31 35.23
N MET A 7 23.83 -38.59 35.38
CA MET A 7 22.82 -38.62 36.47
C MET A 7 22.00 -37.33 36.28
N ILE A 8 20.72 -37.29 35.88
CA ILE A 8 19.56 -38.13 36.20
C ILE A 8 18.52 -37.89 35.10
N ASN A 9 18.37 -38.86 34.21
CA ASN A 9 17.04 -39.29 33.76
C ASN A 9 16.61 -40.32 34.80
N ILE A 10 15.48 -40.10 35.48
CA ILE A 10 14.61 -41.03 36.24
C ILE A 10 13.93 -40.22 37.34
N LEU A 11 12.77 -39.65 37.00
CA LEU A 11 11.64 -39.29 37.87
C LEU A 11 10.62 -38.67 36.90
N ILE A 12 9.47 -39.23 36.51
CA ILE A 12 8.70 -40.41 36.87
C ILE A 12 7.87 -40.73 35.62
N GLY A 13 7.90 -41.99 35.16
CA GLY A 13 6.89 -42.51 34.26
C GLY A 13 5.65 -42.99 35.02
N ARG A 14 4.52 -43.01 34.30
CA ARG A 14 3.24 -43.70 34.58
C ARG A 14 2.21 -42.95 35.44
N ILE A 15 1.26 -42.31 34.76
CA ILE A 15 -0.16 -42.69 34.84
C ILE A 15 -0.69 -42.81 33.40
N ILE A 16 -1.38 -43.92 33.15
CA ILE A 16 -2.02 -44.36 31.90
C ILE A 16 -3.54 -44.08 32.00
N SER A 17 -4.17 -43.96 30.82
CA SER A 17 -5.59 -44.14 30.44
C SER A 17 -6.42 -42.86 30.24
N SER A 18 -6.73 -42.57 28.97
CA SER A 18 -8.07 -42.57 28.34
C SER A 18 -8.58 -41.12 28.22
N GLU A 19 -8.92 -40.56 27.07
CA GLU A 19 -9.78 -41.11 26.03
C GLU A 19 -9.39 -40.63 24.62
N SER A 20 -9.71 -41.50 23.69
CA SER A 20 -9.77 -41.32 22.25
C SER A 20 -10.80 -40.29 21.80
N ASN A 21 -10.42 -39.41 20.86
CA ASN A 21 -11.35 -39.06 19.79
C ASN A 21 -10.62 -38.96 18.45
N LYS A 22 -10.70 -40.05 17.68
CA LYS A 22 -10.23 -40.17 16.31
C LYS A 22 -11.28 -39.55 15.40
N LEU A 23 -10.99 -38.44 14.74
CA LEU A 23 -11.67 -38.11 13.48
C LEU A 23 -11.02 -38.94 12.37
N THR A 24 -11.66 -40.06 12.06
CA THR A 24 -11.31 -40.93 10.94
C THR A 24 -11.80 -40.33 9.63
N PHE A 25 -10.89 -40.01 8.72
CA PHE A 25 -11.22 -39.80 7.31
C PHE A 25 -11.59 -41.15 6.66
N PRO A 26 -12.74 -41.27 5.97
CA PRO A 26 -13.11 -42.51 5.32
C PRO A 26 -12.21 -42.77 4.10
N LYS A 27 -11.72 -44.02 3.99
CA LYS A 27 -11.03 -44.56 2.83
C LYS A 27 -11.97 -44.54 1.63
N LEU A 28 -11.60 -43.82 0.57
CA LEU A 28 -12.26 -43.89 -0.73
C LEU A 28 -11.99 -45.27 -1.36
N SER A 29 -13.03 -46.09 -1.37
CA SER A 29 -13.07 -47.37 -2.09
C SER A 29 -13.25 -47.12 -3.58
N ASN A 30 -12.49 -47.90 -4.35
CA ASN A 30 -12.43 -47.92 -5.80
C ASN A 30 -13.74 -48.48 -6.39
N THR A 31 -14.54 -47.65 -7.09
CA THR A 31 -15.65 -48.12 -7.94
C THR A 31 -15.73 -47.29 -9.22
N ARG A 32 -15.75 -48.01 -10.36
CA ARG A 32 -15.80 -47.49 -11.73
C ARG A 32 -17.23 -47.07 -12.15
N TYR A 33 -17.27 -46.12 -13.10
CA TYR A 33 -18.30 -45.71 -14.08
C TYR A 33 -19.29 -44.59 -13.72
N PRO A 34 -19.80 -43.80 -14.71
CA PRO A 34 -19.25 -43.41 -16.03
C PRO A 34 -19.28 -41.89 -16.29
N ALA A 35 -18.78 -41.51 -17.47
CA ALA A 35 -18.61 -40.15 -17.97
C ALA A 35 -19.92 -39.36 -18.23
N SER A 36 -19.73 -38.05 -18.32
CA SER A 36 -20.63 -36.99 -18.81
C SER A 36 -21.69 -36.50 -17.82
N ILE A 37 -21.57 -35.23 -17.43
CA ILE A 37 -22.62 -34.22 -17.46
C ILE A 37 -21.93 -32.85 -17.28
N TYR A 38 -22.31 -31.92 -18.16
CA TYR A 38 -21.80 -30.57 -18.29
C TYR A 38 -21.78 -29.79 -16.97
N ALA A 39 -20.63 -29.21 -16.62
CA ALA A 39 -20.56 -28.00 -15.81
C ALA A 39 -19.63 -27.02 -16.53
N LYS A 40 -20.24 -25.90 -16.95
CA LYS A 40 -19.63 -24.79 -17.68
C LYS A 40 -18.30 -24.40 -17.05
N GLY A 41 -17.29 -24.25 -17.90
CA GLY A 41 -15.98 -23.73 -17.50
C GLY A 41 -16.14 -22.39 -16.80
N VAL A 42 -16.03 -22.41 -15.47
CA VAL A 42 -15.56 -21.24 -14.75
C VAL A 42 -14.08 -21.22 -15.04
N THR A 43 -13.68 -20.44 -16.04
CA THR A 43 -12.29 -19.98 -16.15
C THR A 43 -11.98 -19.31 -14.83
N PHE A 44 -11.28 -20.04 -13.95
CA PHE A 44 -10.52 -19.45 -12.87
C PHE A 44 -9.47 -18.61 -13.59
N LEU A 45 -9.80 -17.36 -13.91
CA LEU A 45 -8.78 -16.36 -14.15
C LEU A 45 -7.97 -16.37 -12.87
N GLU A 46 -6.77 -16.95 -12.93
CA GLU A 46 -5.74 -16.68 -11.92
C GLU A 46 -5.67 -15.17 -11.81
N ARG A 47 -6.29 -14.64 -10.77
CA ARG A 47 -6.30 -13.21 -10.51
C ARG A 47 -4.88 -12.93 -10.04
N LYS A 48 -3.99 -12.66 -11.00
CA LYS A 48 -2.59 -12.35 -10.74
C LYS A 48 -2.60 -11.18 -9.75
N MET A 49 -2.27 -11.46 -8.49
CA MET A 49 -2.26 -10.43 -7.45
C MET A 49 -1.26 -9.37 -7.90
N THR A 50 -1.71 -8.12 -7.96
CA THR A 50 -0.84 -7.02 -8.39
C THR A 50 0.15 -6.74 -7.27
N THR A 51 1.43 -6.94 -7.58
CA THR A 51 2.54 -6.63 -6.69
C THR A 51 2.99 -5.18 -6.90
N ILE A 52 3.18 -4.46 -5.80
CA ILE A 52 3.65 -3.07 -5.77
C ILE A 52 5.08 -3.05 -5.23
N GLY A 53 6.00 -2.48 -6.00
CA GLY A 53 7.37 -2.23 -5.56
C GLY A 53 7.43 -0.96 -4.72
N VAL A 54 8.01 -1.00 -3.52
CA VAL A 54 8.17 0.19 -2.68
C VAL A 54 9.62 0.39 -2.30
N ILE A 55 10.20 1.52 -2.71
CA ILE A 55 11.56 1.93 -2.30
C ILE A 55 11.40 2.94 -1.17
N THR A 56 11.90 2.60 0.01
CA THR A 56 11.69 3.41 1.23
C THR A 56 12.92 4.22 1.61
N ARG A 57 12.67 5.41 2.18
CA ARG A 57 13.65 6.18 2.96
C ARG A 57 12.96 6.78 4.17
N GLY A 58 13.26 6.23 5.35
CA GLY A 58 12.58 6.57 6.59
C GLY A 58 11.09 6.19 6.62
N LYS A 59 10.30 6.92 7.41
CA LYS A 59 8.97 6.48 7.85
C LYS A 59 7.84 6.49 6.80
N TYR A 60 7.95 7.27 5.73
CA TYR A 60 6.79 7.53 4.86
C TYR A 60 6.45 6.34 3.97
N GLY A 61 7.47 5.68 3.40
CA GLY A 61 7.27 4.45 2.64
C GLY A 61 6.69 3.33 3.50
N ASN A 62 7.14 3.19 4.75
CA ASN A 62 6.62 2.17 5.67
C ASN A 62 5.11 2.31 5.94
N ARG A 63 4.58 3.53 5.97
CA ARG A 63 3.13 3.76 6.12
C ARG A 63 2.34 3.36 4.88
N LEU A 64 2.91 3.60 3.69
CA LEU A 64 2.31 3.10 2.46
C LEU A 64 2.24 1.56 2.51
N ILE A 65 3.35 0.91 2.87
CA ILE A 65 3.42 -0.54 2.97
C ILE A 65 2.36 -1.07 3.95
N GLU A 66 2.29 -0.49 5.14
CA GLU A 66 1.25 -0.84 6.14
C GLU A 66 -0.17 -0.64 5.58
N THR A 67 -0.39 0.46 4.85
CA THR A 67 -1.70 0.75 4.25
C THR A 67 -2.06 -0.29 3.19
N ILE A 68 -1.12 -0.63 2.31
CA ILE A 68 -1.33 -1.67 1.28
C ILE A 68 -1.67 -2.99 1.97
N LEU A 69 -0.81 -3.48 2.86
CA LEU A 69 -0.96 -4.79 3.51
C LEU A 69 -2.22 -4.93 4.37
N THR A 70 -2.76 -3.82 4.90
CA THR A 70 -3.90 -3.87 5.83
C THR A 70 -5.22 -3.41 5.24
N LYS A 71 -5.22 -2.77 4.06
CA LYS A 71 -6.41 -2.14 3.45
C LYS A 71 -6.69 -2.60 2.03
N THR A 72 -5.83 -3.39 1.42
CA THR A 72 -5.99 -3.85 0.04
C THR A 72 -5.64 -5.34 -0.08
N ASP A 73 -5.98 -5.92 -1.22
CA ASP A 73 -5.58 -7.29 -1.59
C ASP A 73 -4.29 -7.29 -2.47
N LEU A 74 -3.52 -6.20 -2.45
CA LEU A 74 -2.28 -6.06 -3.22
C LEU A 74 -1.08 -6.62 -2.43
N GLU A 75 -0.09 -7.13 -3.16
CA GLU A 75 1.17 -7.57 -2.57
C GLU A 75 2.21 -6.44 -2.60
N VAL A 76 3.21 -6.54 -1.72
CA VAL A 76 4.31 -5.57 -1.64
C VAL A 76 5.65 -6.28 -1.71
N VAL A 77 6.51 -5.80 -2.61
CA VAL A 77 7.96 -6.06 -2.58
C VAL A 77 8.63 -4.76 -2.20
N GLN A 78 9.54 -4.79 -1.23
CA GLN A 78 10.12 -3.57 -0.69
C GLN A 78 11.64 -3.63 -0.60
N THR A 79 12.25 -2.46 -0.73
CA THR A 79 13.66 -2.25 -0.43
C THR A 79 13.84 -0.90 0.24
N ALA A 80 15.02 -0.63 0.77
CA ALA A 80 15.32 0.62 1.45
C ALA A 80 16.62 1.23 0.92
N VAL A 81 16.62 2.56 0.80
CA VAL A 81 17.84 3.34 0.62
C VAL A 81 18.22 3.99 1.96
N PRO A 82 19.50 4.34 2.18
CA PRO A 82 19.93 4.96 3.42
C PRO A 82 19.17 6.25 3.76
N GLU A 83 18.87 6.45 5.05
CA GLU A 83 18.25 7.71 5.52
C GLU A 83 19.21 8.90 5.40
N ILE A 84 20.51 8.66 5.54
CA ILE A 84 21.54 9.68 5.38
C ILE A 84 22.16 9.47 3.99
N LEU A 85 22.02 10.47 3.13
CA LEU A 85 22.58 10.52 1.79
C LEU A 85 23.41 11.80 1.65
N PRO A 86 24.43 11.82 0.78
CA PRO A 86 25.07 13.06 0.35
C PRO A 86 24.03 14.04 -0.22
N ASP A 87 24.28 15.35 -0.14
CA ASP A 87 23.38 16.35 -0.73
C ASP A 87 23.42 16.36 -2.27
N PHE A 88 24.52 15.87 -2.84
CA PHE A 88 24.77 15.77 -4.28
C PHE A 88 25.48 14.45 -4.58
N ILE A 89 25.04 13.76 -5.63
CA ILE A 89 25.58 12.49 -6.09
C ILE A 89 26.01 12.66 -7.55
N ASP A 90 27.33 12.65 -7.79
CA ASP A 90 27.91 12.92 -9.11
C ASP A 90 27.56 11.83 -10.15
N GLU A 91 27.62 10.56 -9.72
CA GLU A 91 27.29 9.38 -10.54
C GLU A 91 26.15 8.58 -9.88
N PRO A 92 24.87 8.96 -10.11
CA PRO A 92 23.73 8.39 -9.38
C PRO A 92 23.48 6.91 -9.66
N GLU A 93 23.68 6.45 -10.90
CA GLU A 93 23.51 5.04 -11.26
C GLU A 93 24.55 4.18 -10.54
N GLU A 94 25.84 4.53 -10.62
CA GLU A 94 26.89 3.81 -9.89
C GLU A 94 26.69 3.86 -8.38
N PHE A 95 26.22 5.00 -7.84
CA PHE A 95 25.93 5.12 -6.41
C PHE A 95 24.83 4.16 -5.99
N LEU A 96 23.74 4.07 -6.75
CA LEU A 96 22.62 3.17 -6.47
C LEU A 96 23.06 1.69 -6.57
N GLU A 97 23.89 1.34 -7.54
CA GLU A 97 24.48 0.00 -7.65
C GLU A 97 25.34 -0.35 -6.43
N ARG A 98 26.16 0.60 -5.94
CA ARG A 98 26.96 0.42 -4.71
C ARG A 98 26.11 0.28 -3.45
N LEU A 99 24.91 0.85 -3.42
CA LEU A 99 23.97 0.62 -2.31
C LEU A 99 23.47 -0.83 -2.27
N ASN A 100 23.56 -1.55 -3.38
CA ASN A 100 23.16 -2.96 -3.49
C ASN A 100 21.75 -3.21 -2.93
N ILE A 101 20.80 -2.36 -3.32
CA ILE A 101 19.40 -2.52 -2.95
C ILE A 101 18.82 -3.79 -3.58
N ASP A 102 17.86 -4.43 -2.90
CA ASP A 102 17.12 -5.55 -3.48
C ASP A 102 16.38 -5.09 -4.75
N THR A 103 16.78 -5.63 -5.91
CA THR A 103 16.25 -5.26 -7.23
C THR A 103 14.92 -5.92 -7.56
N SER A 104 14.44 -6.88 -6.75
CA SER A 104 13.13 -7.51 -6.94
C SER A 104 11.97 -6.52 -6.88
N VAL A 105 12.17 -5.34 -6.28
CA VAL A 105 11.18 -4.24 -6.34
C VAL A 105 10.83 -3.84 -7.78
N PHE A 106 11.75 -4.02 -8.73
CA PHE A 106 11.54 -3.69 -10.14
C PHE A 106 10.86 -4.81 -10.94
N ASP A 107 10.63 -5.99 -10.36
CA ASP A 107 9.80 -7.04 -10.96
C ASP A 107 8.29 -6.70 -10.90
N SER A 108 7.95 -5.63 -10.18
CA SER A 108 6.59 -5.11 -10.04
C SER A 108 6.19 -4.23 -11.23
N ASN A 109 4.91 -4.28 -11.62
CA ASN A 109 4.40 -3.39 -12.69
C ASN A 109 4.36 -1.91 -12.26
N ILE A 110 4.19 -1.66 -10.97
CA ILE A 110 4.11 -0.32 -10.39
C ILE A 110 5.17 -0.24 -9.29
N VAL A 111 6.01 0.81 -9.34
CA VAL A 111 6.98 1.13 -8.30
C VAL A 111 6.65 2.49 -7.70
N ILE A 112 6.69 2.59 -6.38
CA ILE A 112 6.52 3.84 -5.64
C ILE A 112 7.81 4.12 -4.88
N THR A 113 8.48 5.21 -5.23
CA THR A 113 9.78 5.54 -4.64
C THR A 113 9.70 6.72 -3.67
N TYR A 114 9.95 6.43 -2.40
CA TYR A 114 10.23 7.41 -1.35
C TYR A 114 11.74 7.63 -1.18
N SER A 115 12.54 7.56 -2.24
CA SER A 115 13.96 7.93 -2.21
C SER A 115 14.19 9.35 -1.68
N LEU A 116 13.25 10.26 -1.95
CA LEU A 116 13.24 11.66 -1.49
C LEU A 116 14.58 12.37 -1.74
N HIS A 117 15.22 12.06 -2.88
CA HIS A 117 16.49 12.63 -3.32
C HIS A 117 16.50 12.72 -4.85
N PRO A 118 16.66 13.91 -5.46
CA PRO A 118 16.54 14.10 -6.90
C PRO A 118 17.46 13.19 -7.71
N ASP A 119 18.75 13.14 -7.36
CA ASP A 119 19.74 12.32 -8.08
C ASP A 119 19.41 10.82 -8.00
N LEU A 120 19.06 10.32 -6.82
CA LEU A 120 18.68 8.92 -6.64
C LEU A 120 17.36 8.56 -7.34
N THR A 121 16.41 9.50 -7.40
CA THR A 121 15.15 9.34 -8.13
C THR A 121 15.41 9.10 -9.62
N VAL A 122 16.36 9.82 -10.22
CA VAL A 122 16.76 9.63 -11.63
C VAL A 122 17.37 8.24 -11.86
N ALA A 123 18.30 7.82 -11.00
CA ALA A 123 18.90 6.48 -11.08
C ALA A 123 17.84 5.37 -10.96
N ILE A 124 16.92 5.51 -10.01
CA ILE A 124 15.79 4.58 -9.84
C ILE A 124 14.90 4.56 -11.08
N ALA A 125 14.63 5.72 -11.69
CA ALA A 125 13.81 5.80 -12.90
C ALA A 125 14.48 5.09 -14.09
N HIS A 126 15.79 5.19 -14.24
CA HIS A 126 16.54 4.40 -15.22
C HIS A 126 16.47 2.90 -14.95
N MET A 127 16.64 2.46 -13.70
CA MET A 127 16.54 1.03 -13.36
C MET A 127 15.12 0.48 -13.61
N ALA A 128 14.09 1.21 -13.18
CA ALA A 128 12.69 0.85 -13.39
C ALA A 128 12.36 0.74 -14.90
N GLY A 129 12.79 1.73 -15.70
CA GLY A 129 12.61 1.71 -17.15
C GLY A 129 13.34 0.55 -17.83
N LYS A 130 14.59 0.26 -17.44
CA LYS A 130 15.37 -0.89 -17.94
C LYS A 130 14.71 -2.23 -17.60
N ALA A 131 14.07 -2.33 -16.43
CA ALA A 131 13.36 -3.53 -15.96
C ALA A 131 11.96 -3.71 -16.57
N GLY A 132 11.43 -2.71 -17.28
CA GLY A 132 10.10 -2.78 -17.89
C GLY A 132 8.95 -2.49 -16.92
N VAL A 133 9.22 -1.74 -15.83
CA VAL A 133 8.18 -1.21 -14.95
C VAL A 133 7.22 -0.34 -15.77
N LYS A 134 5.91 -0.47 -15.53
CA LYS A 134 4.88 0.27 -16.29
C LYS A 134 4.63 1.66 -15.71
N ALA A 135 4.66 1.80 -14.39
CA ALA A 135 4.47 3.07 -13.71
C ALA A 135 5.47 3.26 -12.56
N LEU A 136 6.07 4.45 -12.50
CA LEU A 136 6.87 4.93 -11.40
C LEU A 136 6.18 6.14 -10.76
N ILE A 137 5.76 6.02 -9.50
CA ILE A 137 5.15 7.12 -8.74
C ILE A 137 6.18 7.66 -7.76
N ILE A 138 6.34 8.98 -7.74
CA ILE A 138 7.36 9.70 -6.96
C ILE A 138 6.65 10.69 -6.01
N PRO A 139 6.41 10.30 -4.76
CA PRO A 139 5.86 11.18 -3.74
C PRO A 139 6.84 12.27 -3.29
N GLY A 140 6.32 13.46 -2.98
CA GLY A 140 7.09 14.55 -2.36
C GLY A 140 7.44 15.70 -3.29
N GLY A 141 6.86 15.72 -4.48
CA GLY A 141 6.88 16.86 -5.39
C GLY A 141 8.18 17.06 -6.19
N ALA A 142 8.15 18.06 -7.06
CA ALA A 142 9.25 18.41 -7.98
C ALA A 142 10.58 18.69 -7.26
N SER A 143 10.56 19.07 -5.98
CA SER A 143 11.80 19.24 -5.19
C SER A 143 12.61 17.95 -5.02
N LYS A 144 11.99 16.79 -5.24
CA LYS A 144 12.58 15.44 -5.13
C LYS A 144 12.69 14.71 -6.46
N ALA A 145 12.32 15.40 -7.54
CA ALA A 145 12.11 14.81 -8.85
C ALA A 145 12.45 15.85 -9.93
N PRO A 146 13.60 15.75 -10.62
CA PRO A 146 13.92 16.64 -11.73
C PRO A 146 12.99 16.34 -12.93
N VAL A 147 11.83 17.02 -12.95
CA VAL A 147 10.68 16.69 -13.81
C VAL A 147 11.07 16.60 -15.30
N VAL A 148 11.83 17.56 -15.82
CA VAL A 148 12.23 17.60 -17.24
C VAL A 148 13.07 16.38 -17.63
N GLU A 149 13.97 15.95 -16.76
CA GLU A 149 14.80 14.78 -16.98
C GLU A 149 13.96 13.49 -16.92
N LEU A 150 13.07 13.40 -15.92
CA LEU A 150 12.14 12.29 -15.78
C LEU A 150 11.17 12.16 -16.98
N GLU A 151 10.74 13.26 -17.59
CA GLU A 151 9.97 13.21 -18.84
C GLU A 151 10.77 12.58 -19.98
N GLY A 152 12.07 12.87 -20.07
CA GLY A 152 12.97 12.23 -21.02
C GLY A 152 13.07 10.72 -20.80
N ILE A 153 13.19 10.30 -19.54
CA ILE A 153 13.24 8.89 -19.13
C ILE A 153 11.91 8.19 -19.43
N SER A 154 10.78 8.82 -19.08
CA SER A 154 9.44 8.31 -19.38
C SER A 154 9.27 8.00 -20.86
N LYS A 155 9.63 8.96 -21.74
CA LYS A 155 9.58 8.77 -23.20
C LYS A 155 10.55 7.69 -23.69
N LYS A 156 11.76 7.65 -23.14
CA LYS A 156 12.80 6.68 -23.52
C LYS A 156 12.37 5.24 -23.28
N TYR A 157 11.70 4.97 -22.15
CA TYR A 157 11.33 3.61 -21.75
C TYR A 157 9.85 3.28 -22.00
N GLY A 158 9.02 4.24 -22.40
CA GLY A 158 7.57 4.03 -22.52
C GLY A 158 6.92 3.73 -21.17
N MET A 159 7.45 4.31 -20.09
CA MET A 159 7.00 4.12 -18.71
C MET A 159 6.25 5.36 -18.23
N LEU A 160 5.11 5.18 -17.57
CA LEU A 160 4.43 6.27 -16.88
C LEU A 160 5.27 6.74 -15.69
N ILE A 161 5.55 8.04 -15.58
CA ILE A 161 6.20 8.62 -14.40
C ILE A 161 5.29 9.71 -13.84
N GLU A 162 4.84 9.52 -12.60
CA GLU A 162 4.00 10.48 -11.87
C GLU A 162 4.79 11.11 -10.75
N VAL A 163 4.86 12.43 -10.71
CA VAL A 163 5.46 13.18 -9.60
C VAL A 163 4.34 13.84 -8.82
N GLU A 164 4.12 13.38 -7.59
CA GLU A 164 2.98 13.78 -6.77
C GLU A 164 3.41 14.64 -5.58
N ASP A 165 2.87 15.85 -5.49
CA ASP A 165 2.99 16.69 -4.29
C ASP A 165 2.22 16.08 -3.11
N ILE A 166 1.03 15.52 -3.39
CA ILE A 166 0.19 14.78 -2.46
C ILE A 166 -0.38 13.55 -3.15
N CYS A 167 -0.19 12.34 -2.61
CA CYS A 167 -0.64 11.15 -3.34
C CYS A 167 -2.15 10.86 -3.20
N CYS A 168 -2.90 11.68 -2.45
CA CYS A 168 -4.37 11.59 -2.38
C CYS A 168 -5.08 12.31 -3.54
N THR A 169 -4.32 12.77 -4.55
CA THR A 169 -4.82 13.26 -5.85
C THR A 169 -4.52 12.30 -6.99
N LEU A 170 -3.88 11.16 -6.72
CA LEU A 170 -3.46 10.23 -7.76
C LEU A 170 -4.66 9.81 -8.62
N GLU A 171 -4.59 10.08 -9.92
CA GLU A 171 -5.65 9.72 -10.86
C GLU A 171 -5.41 8.31 -11.43
N ALA A 172 -6.50 7.58 -11.68
CA ALA A 172 -6.41 6.26 -12.30
C ALA A 172 -6.02 6.40 -13.80
N LYS A 173 -4.90 5.79 -14.16
CA LYS A 173 -4.46 5.58 -15.55
C LYS A 173 -4.36 4.09 -15.83
N THR A 174 -4.22 3.71 -17.09
CA THR A 174 -4.14 2.29 -17.50
C THR A 174 -3.08 1.51 -16.71
N GLU A 175 -1.95 2.15 -16.41
CA GLU A 175 -0.82 1.55 -15.70
C GLU A 175 -1.02 1.50 -14.17
N THR A 176 -1.87 2.38 -13.62
CA THR A 176 -2.07 2.56 -12.17
C THR A 176 -3.46 2.14 -11.69
N GLU A 177 -4.35 1.70 -12.57
CA GLU A 177 -5.76 1.40 -12.26
C GLU A 177 -5.92 0.45 -11.07
N GLU A 178 -5.13 -0.63 -11.03
CA GLU A 178 -5.19 -1.62 -9.93
C GLU A 178 -4.80 -1.03 -8.57
N LEU A 179 -3.85 -0.08 -8.53
CA LEU A 179 -3.50 0.65 -7.33
C LEU A 179 -4.61 1.65 -6.96
N CYS A 180 -5.05 2.44 -7.93
CA CYS A 180 -6.00 3.53 -7.73
C CYS A 180 -7.40 3.07 -7.33
N LYS A 181 -7.76 1.80 -7.56
CA LYS A 181 -8.97 1.15 -7.00
C LYS A 181 -9.04 1.23 -5.47
N TYR A 182 -7.88 1.23 -4.81
CA TYR A 182 -7.80 1.28 -3.35
C TYR A 182 -7.18 2.57 -2.84
N LEU A 183 -6.16 3.07 -3.57
CA LEU A 183 -5.27 4.13 -3.14
C LEU A 183 -5.23 5.26 -4.16
N SER A 184 -6.16 6.21 -4.04
CA SER A 184 -6.30 7.38 -4.91
C SER A 184 -7.06 8.52 -4.19
N ILE A 185 -7.86 9.29 -4.92
CA ILE A 185 -8.76 10.29 -4.36
C ILE A 185 -9.75 9.60 -3.40
N PRO A 186 -9.87 10.06 -2.14
CA PRO A 186 -10.70 9.41 -1.13
C PRO A 186 -12.17 9.26 -1.55
N GLU A 187 -12.68 8.03 -1.42
CA GLU A 187 -14.09 7.71 -1.61
C GLU A 187 -14.63 6.98 -0.39
N LEU A 188 -15.78 7.44 0.11
CA LEU A 188 -16.32 7.07 1.41
C LEU A 188 -17.82 6.73 1.33
N GLU A 189 -18.23 5.79 2.16
CA GLU A 189 -19.62 5.53 2.53
C GLU A 189 -19.81 5.91 4.01
N VAL A 190 -20.93 6.55 4.33
CA VAL A 190 -21.25 6.94 5.71
C VAL A 190 -22.62 6.42 6.12
N ASP A 191 -22.73 5.98 7.37
CA ASP A 191 -24.00 5.75 8.03
C ASP A 191 -24.28 6.86 9.05
N ILE A 192 -25.56 7.24 9.15
CA ILE A 192 -26.02 8.35 9.99
C ILE A 192 -27.15 7.84 10.86
N ASP A 193 -27.03 8.01 12.17
CA ASP A 193 -28.10 7.80 13.15
C ASP A 193 -28.41 9.13 13.85
N LYS A 194 -29.66 9.59 13.78
CA LYS A 194 -30.14 10.82 14.43
C LYS A 194 -29.23 12.05 14.22
N GLY A 195 -28.68 12.20 13.01
CA GLY A 195 -27.79 13.32 12.65
C GLY A 195 -26.34 13.19 13.12
N ILE A 196 -25.94 12.02 13.61
CA ILE A 196 -24.59 11.68 14.04
C ILE A 196 -24.02 10.59 13.13
N ILE A 197 -22.75 10.70 12.76
CA ILE A 197 -22.05 9.65 12.01
C ILE A 197 -21.91 8.40 12.89
N SER A 198 -22.55 7.31 12.47
CA SER A 198 -22.48 6.02 13.16
C SER A 198 -21.40 5.11 12.58
N SER A 199 -21.08 5.24 11.29
CA SER A 199 -20.00 4.51 10.63
C SER A 199 -19.43 5.32 9.45
N VAL A 200 -18.13 5.10 9.15
CA VAL A 200 -17.49 5.59 7.93
C VAL A 200 -16.68 4.44 7.33
N LYS A 201 -17.09 3.97 6.16
CA LYS A 201 -16.37 2.96 5.38
C LYS A 201 -15.57 3.64 4.28
N VAL A 202 -14.29 3.30 4.20
CA VAL A 202 -13.38 3.80 3.18
C VAL A 202 -13.41 2.83 2.00
N LEU A 203 -13.88 3.29 0.85
CA LEU A 203 -13.84 2.53 -0.41
C LEU A 203 -12.50 2.72 -1.11
N CYS A 204 -12.01 3.96 -1.10
CA CYS A 204 -10.70 4.35 -1.59
C CYS A 204 -10.10 5.38 -0.62
N GLY A 205 -8.79 5.30 -0.36
CA GLY A 205 -8.13 6.16 0.62
C GLY A 205 -6.76 6.67 0.18
N ALA A 206 -6.26 7.67 0.90
CA ALA A 206 -4.94 8.22 0.70
C ALA A 206 -3.86 7.17 0.98
N PRO A 207 -2.81 7.04 0.14
CA PRO A 207 -1.77 6.03 0.29
C PRO A 207 -1.02 6.06 1.63
N CYS A 208 -1.04 7.20 2.35
CA CYS A 208 -0.38 7.36 3.65
C CYS A 208 -1.21 6.87 4.85
N GLY A 209 -2.43 6.40 4.63
CA GLY A 209 -3.32 5.91 5.68
C GLY A 209 -4.21 6.98 6.34
N SER A 210 -4.07 8.25 5.96
CA SER A 210 -4.78 9.37 6.61
C SER A 210 -6.29 9.28 6.51
N THR A 211 -6.82 8.73 5.41
CA THR A 211 -8.27 8.58 5.20
C THR A 211 -8.90 7.62 6.22
N TRP A 212 -8.27 6.48 6.50
CA TRP A 212 -8.77 5.54 7.51
C TRP A 212 -8.65 6.09 8.93
N HIS A 213 -7.57 6.83 9.21
CA HIS A 213 -7.44 7.53 10.48
C HIS A 213 -8.59 8.53 10.68
N MET A 214 -8.83 9.38 9.68
CA MET A 214 -9.94 10.33 9.69
C MET A 214 -11.29 9.64 9.82
N ALA A 215 -11.56 8.58 9.06
CA ALA A 215 -12.81 7.84 9.07
C ALA A 215 -13.14 7.30 10.49
N LYS A 216 -12.14 6.76 11.18
CA LYS A 216 -12.28 6.30 12.57
C LYS A 216 -12.67 7.43 13.53
N GLU A 217 -11.99 8.57 13.42
CA GLU A 217 -12.17 9.72 14.33
C GLU A 217 -13.45 10.54 14.06
N LEU A 218 -14.14 10.27 12.94
CA LEU A 218 -15.42 10.91 12.60
C LEU A 218 -16.63 10.20 13.22
N VAL A 219 -16.48 8.97 13.70
CA VAL A 219 -17.59 8.26 14.39
C VAL A 219 -17.98 9.01 15.65
N GLY A 220 -19.28 9.29 15.81
CA GLY A 220 -19.83 10.07 16.92
C GLY A 220 -19.83 11.59 16.68
N ILE A 221 -19.32 12.06 15.54
CA ILE A 221 -19.38 13.48 15.16
C ILE A 221 -20.72 13.79 14.48
N LYS A 222 -21.27 14.97 14.76
CA LYS A 222 -22.47 15.45 14.08
C LYS A 222 -22.21 15.66 12.59
N VAL A 223 -23.20 15.36 11.76
CA VAL A 223 -23.12 15.50 10.30
C VAL A 223 -22.77 16.93 9.86
N GLU A 224 -23.23 17.95 10.60
CA GLU A 224 -22.93 19.37 10.32
C GLU A 224 -21.46 19.75 10.53
N ASP A 225 -20.79 19.10 11.49
CA ASP A 225 -19.40 19.39 11.86
C ASP A 225 -18.39 18.48 11.14
N ALA A 226 -18.86 17.33 10.64
CA ALA A 226 -18.00 16.28 10.11
C ALA A 226 -17.09 16.73 8.95
N PRO A 227 -17.54 17.51 7.94
CA PRO A 227 -16.66 18.00 6.89
C PRO A 227 -15.49 18.86 7.40
N ALA A 228 -15.77 19.80 8.31
CA ALA A 228 -14.73 20.66 8.88
C ALA A 228 -13.76 19.85 9.74
N LYS A 229 -14.28 18.92 10.53
CA LYS A 229 -13.47 18.00 11.35
C LYS A 229 -12.59 17.09 10.49
N ALA A 230 -13.11 16.59 9.38
CA ALA A 230 -12.40 15.76 8.41
C ALA A 230 -11.14 16.48 7.88
N GLY A 231 -11.31 17.68 7.34
CA GLY A 231 -10.19 18.48 6.83
C GLY A 231 -9.14 18.79 7.91
N LEU A 232 -9.58 19.06 9.15
CA LEU A 232 -8.68 19.29 10.29
C LEU A 232 -7.87 18.04 10.66
N LEU A 233 -8.52 16.89 10.76
CA LEU A 233 -7.88 15.60 11.09
C LEU A 233 -6.78 15.25 10.08
N ILE A 234 -7.02 15.48 8.80
CA ILE A 234 -6.04 15.25 7.74
C ILE A 234 -4.86 16.21 7.86
N GLN A 235 -5.12 17.49 8.14
CA GLN A 235 -4.06 18.47 8.33
C GLN A 235 -3.20 18.17 9.57
N GLN A 236 -3.80 17.60 10.62
CA GLN A 236 -3.09 17.19 11.84
C GLN A 236 -2.37 15.84 11.70
N TYR A 237 -2.80 14.99 10.76
CA TYR A 237 -2.15 13.71 10.47
C TYR A 237 -0.68 13.95 10.06
N PRO A 238 0.28 13.09 10.46
CA PRO A 238 1.69 13.24 10.14
C PRO A 238 2.02 12.95 8.65
N CYS A 239 1.20 13.44 7.71
CA CYS A 239 1.39 13.38 6.27
C CYS A 239 2.67 14.09 5.81
N ARG A 240 3.27 13.61 4.72
CA ARG A 240 4.48 14.18 4.08
C ARG A 240 4.22 15.47 3.30
N ALA A 241 2.96 15.74 2.96
CA ALA A 241 2.54 16.91 2.20
C ALA A 241 3.22 18.18 2.70
N VAL A 242 3.61 19.04 1.76
CA VAL A 242 4.23 20.34 2.09
C VAL A 242 3.27 21.18 2.94
N ARG A 243 3.83 21.94 3.89
CA ARG A 243 3.10 22.75 4.86
C ARG A 243 3.56 24.21 4.79
N GLY A 244 2.70 25.13 5.21
CA GLY A 244 3.04 26.55 5.37
C GLY A 244 2.81 27.43 4.13
N GLY A 245 2.31 26.88 3.04
CA GLY A 245 1.90 27.61 1.83
C GLY A 245 0.53 27.13 1.31
N PRO A 246 -0.01 27.76 0.26
CA PRO A 246 -1.20 27.25 -0.42
C PRO A 246 -0.94 25.87 -1.03
N GLY A 247 -1.96 25.01 -1.08
CA GLY A 247 -1.84 23.64 -1.59
C GLY A 247 -1.32 22.64 -0.54
N GLY A 248 -0.81 21.49 -1.01
CA GLY A 248 -0.15 20.50 -0.16
C GLY A 248 -1.06 19.97 0.95
N ILE A 249 -0.70 20.20 2.21
CA ILE A 249 -1.50 19.70 3.33
C ILE A 249 -2.92 20.30 3.39
N HIS A 250 -3.10 21.55 2.95
CA HIS A 250 -4.41 22.20 2.95
C HIS A 250 -5.31 21.60 1.87
N GLU A 251 -4.76 21.41 0.67
CA GLU A 251 -5.45 20.73 -0.44
C GLU A 251 -5.83 19.29 -0.08
N SER A 252 -4.92 18.55 0.57
CA SER A 252 -5.25 17.22 1.11
C SER A 252 -6.43 17.30 2.09
N GLY A 253 -6.47 18.30 2.97
CA GLY A 253 -7.59 18.55 3.87
C GLY A 253 -8.90 18.85 3.13
N ASP A 254 -8.85 19.69 2.10
CA ASP A 254 -10.01 20.08 1.29
C ASP A 254 -10.59 18.90 0.51
N ILE A 255 -9.73 18.05 -0.08
CA ILE A 255 -10.14 16.82 -0.78
C ILE A 255 -10.90 15.88 0.16
N HIS A 256 -10.39 15.67 1.38
CA HIS A 256 -11.04 14.78 2.34
C HIS A 256 -12.31 15.37 2.94
N LYS A 257 -12.35 16.69 3.15
CA LYS A 257 -13.57 17.42 3.50
C LYS A 257 -14.64 17.19 2.43
N LYS A 258 -14.29 17.39 1.15
CA LYS A 258 -15.16 17.17 0.00
C LYS A 258 -15.66 15.72 -0.05
N ALA A 259 -14.78 14.74 0.16
CA ALA A 259 -15.16 13.33 0.17
C ALA A 259 -16.23 12.99 1.24
N ILE A 260 -16.14 13.60 2.42
CA ILE A 260 -17.15 13.46 3.48
C ILE A 260 -18.46 14.18 3.12
N GLU A 261 -18.40 15.39 2.56
CA GLU A 261 -19.58 16.12 2.08
C GLU A 261 -20.36 15.29 1.05
N ASP A 262 -19.65 14.73 0.08
CA ASP A 262 -20.24 13.93 -0.99
C ASP A 262 -20.82 12.61 -0.45
N ALA A 263 -20.15 11.96 0.50
CA ALA A 263 -20.67 10.76 1.15
C ALA A 263 -21.95 11.03 1.95
N ILE A 264 -21.99 12.13 2.71
CA ILE A 264 -23.18 12.57 3.45
C ILE A 264 -24.33 12.89 2.49
N LYS A 265 -24.03 13.57 1.37
CA LYS A 265 -25.03 13.91 0.36
C LYS A 265 -25.64 12.65 -0.24
N ARG A 266 -24.81 11.70 -0.71
CA ARG A 266 -25.27 10.39 -1.22
C ARG A 266 -26.15 9.65 -0.22
N LYS A 267 -25.80 9.68 1.07
CA LYS A 267 -26.58 9.01 2.11
C LYS A 267 -27.96 9.64 2.36
N LYS A 268 -28.13 10.94 2.10
CA LYS A 268 -29.43 11.63 2.25
C LYS A 268 -30.34 11.47 1.04
N GLU A 269 -29.77 11.18 -0.13
CA GLU A 269 -30.49 10.99 -1.39
C GLU A 269 -30.99 9.55 -1.58
N ASN A 270 -30.42 8.59 -0.83
CA ASN A 270 -30.83 7.19 -0.77
C ASN A 270 -31.75 6.92 0.43
#